data_AF-A0A925SKI8-F1
#
_entry.id   AF-A0A925SKI8-F1
#
_cell.length_a   1.000
_cell.length_b   1.000
_cell.length_c   1.000
_cell.angle_alpha   90.00
_cell.angle_beta   90.00
_cell.angle_gamma   90.00
#
_symmetry.space_group_name_H-M   'P 1'
#
loop_
_entity.id
_entity.type
_entity.pdbx_description
1 polymer ?
#
loop_
_entity_poly.entity_id
_entity_poly.type
_entity_poly.pdbx_seq_one_letter_code
_entity_poly.pdbx_strand_id
1 'polypeptide(L)'
;MHLARTLRHLLALGSLACAAALPAAPVDDARAALIAGVDEVSAAIRERPKQDDLIVLLDTLIDKHFAFATTTRLAVGPSWRDFSEQQQSRAIELFGGLVIRTYVDRIAADTRPEIAYGTPVEIKPGRIEIPTTVKTGGQTYAVIYRLELERDVAPARWRVYDVIAEGVSLIANYRAQFDPIVKKSGPAGLLATLEAKLAEPVAAKTTN
;
A
#
# COMPACT_ATOMS: atom_id res chain seq x y z
N MET A 1 35.34 -55.32 50.87
CA MET A 1 33.92 -55.48 50.53
C MET A 1 33.35 -54.11 50.19
N HIS A 2 32.95 -53.94 48.92
CA HIS A 2 31.96 -53.00 48.35
C HIS A 2 32.09 -51.48 48.62
N LEU A 3 32.50 -50.66 47.63
CA LEU A 3 31.72 -50.11 46.49
C LEU A 3 30.67 -49.05 46.91
N ALA A 4 30.89 -47.77 46.51
CA ALA A 4 29.89 -46.80 45.99
C ALA A 4 30.50 -45.37 45.98
N ARG A 5 30.74 -44.74 44.80
CA ARG A 5 29.81 -43.86 44.02
C ARG A 5 29.51 -42.54 44.77
N THR A 6 29.83 -41.33 44.29
CA THR A 6 29.55 -40.74 42.97
C THR A 6 30.35 -39.45 42.74
N LEU A 7 30.67 -39.21 41.46
CA LEU A 7 31.38 -38.09 40.87
C LEU A 7 30.33 -37.08 40.35
N ARG A 8 30.36 -35.83 40.81
CA ARG A 8 29.39 -34.78 40.43
C ARG A 8 30.04 -33.87 39.38
N HIS A 9 29.87 -34.20 38.10
CA HIS A 9 30.23 -33.31 36.99
C HIS A 9 29.07 -32.36 36.69
N LEU A 10 29.31 -31.06 36.85
CA LEU A 10 28.45 -30.00 36.32
C LEU A 10 28.77 -29.84 34.82
N LEU A 11 27.81 -30.18 33.95
CA LEU A 11 27.86 -29.82 32.53
C LEU A 11 27.17 -28.46 32.37
N ALA A 12 27.93 -27.41 32.04
CA ALA A 12 27.38 -26.13 31.62
C ALA A 12 26.88 -26.25 30.17
N LEU A 13 25.56 -26.21 29.99
CA LEU A 13 24.91 -26.19 28.68
C LEU A 13 24.90 -24.75 28.15
N GLY A 14 25.85 -24.42 27.27
CA GLY A 14 25.86 -23.16 26.52
C GLY A 14 24.69 -23.14 25.55
N SER A 15 23.75 -22.21 25.75
CA SER A 15 22.61 -22.01 24.86
C SER A 15 23.06 -21.24 23.62
N LEU A 16 23.19 -21.94 22.50
CA LEU A 16 23.41 -21.34 21.19
C LEU A 16 22.07 -20.73 20.73
N ALA A 17 21.87 -19.44 20.97
CA ALA A 17 20.74 -18.72 20.41
C ALA A 17 20.95 -18.55 18.90
N CYS A 18 20.44 -19.50 18.12
CA CYS A 18 20.36 -19.37 16.67
C CYS A 18 19.31 -18.31 16.35
N ALA A 19 19.73 -17.12 15.92
CA ALA A 19 18.82 -16.13 15.36
C ALA A 19 18.32 -16.67 14.02
N ALA A 20 17.16 -17.33 14.04
CA ALA A 20 16.51 -17.79 12.82
C ALA A 20 16.13 -16.56 11.99
N ALA A 21 16.85 -16.34 10.89
CA ALA A 21 16.42 -15.39 9.87
C ALA A 21 15.07 -15.89 9.32
N LEU A 22 14.02 -15.10 9.56
CA LEU A 22 12.70 -15.37 8.98
C LEU A 22 12.86 -15.49 7.46
N PRO A 23 12.28 -16.52 6.82
CA PRO A 23 12.37 -16.66 5.37
C PRO A 23 11.85 -15.38 4.70
N ALA A 24 12.58 -14.89 3.70
CA ALA A 24 12.04 -13.88 2.81
C ALA A 24 10.78 -14.48 2.15
N ALA A 25 9.65 -13.77 2.21
CA ALA A 25 8.48 -14.24 1.48
C ALA A 25 8.85 -14.28 -0.01
N PRO A 26 8.50 -15.36 -0.73
CA PRO A 26 8.79 -15.49 -2.15
C PRO A 26 8.37 -14.25 -2.95
N VAL A 27 9.24 -13.82 -3.85
CA VAL A 27 9.00 -12.71 -4.79
C VAL A 27 7.74 -12.97 -5.65
N ASP A 28 7.48 -14.25 -5.98
CA ASP A 28 6.30 -14.66 -6.76
C ASP A 28 4.97 -14.44 -6.01
N ASP A 29 4.98 -14.43 -4.67
CA ASP A 29 3.78 -14.16 -3.86
C ASP A 29 3.29 -12.72 -4.04
N ALA A 30 4.19 -11.78 -4.35
CA ALA A 30 3.82 -10.38 -4.58
C ALA A 30 3.00 -10.22 -5.86
N ARG A 31 3.36 -10.94 -6.93
CA ARG A 31 2.61 -10.92 -8.19
C ARG A 31 1.24 -11.56 -8.01
N ALA A 32 1.18 -12.69 -7.32
CA ALA A 32 -0.08 -13.35 -6.99
C ALA A 32 -0.99 -12.45 -6.15
N ALA A 33 -0.44 -11.76 -5.15
CA ALA A 33 -1.18 -10.80 -4.32
C ALA A 33 -1.71 -9.61 -5.14
N LEU A 34 -0.91 -9.05 -6.05
CA LEU A 34 -1.35 -7.98 -6.94
C LEU A 34 -2.50 -8.43 -7.85
N ILE A 35 -2.38 -9.60 -8.47
CA ILE A 35 -3.42 -10.17 -9.34
C ILE A 35 -4.71 -10.38 -8.54
N ALA A 36 -4.63 -11.02 -7.38
CA ALA A 36 -5.78 -11.26 -6.52
C ALA A 36 -6.48 -9.95 -6.11
N GLY A 37 -5.72 -8.90 -5.78
CA GLY A 37 -6.29 -7.61 -5.44
C GLY A 37 -6.98 -6.92 -6.61
N VAL A 38 -6.37 -6.96 -7.81
CA VAL A 38 -6.98 -6.41 -9.03
C VAL A 38 -8.24 -7.18 -9.41
N ASP A 39 -8.23 -8.52 -9.29
CA ASP A 39 -9.38 -9.37 -9.58
C ASP A 39 -10.54 -9.13 -8.61
N GLU A 40 -10.26 -8.98 -7.31
CA GLU A 40 -11.27 -8.70 -6.28
C GLU A 40 -11.93 -7.33 -6.50
N VAL A 41 -11.13 -6.29 -6.78
CA VAL A 41 -11.65 -4.95 -7.13
C VAL A 41 -12.47 -4.99 -8.43
N SER A 42 -11.97 -5.68 -9.46
CA SER A 42 -12.68 -5.80 -10.74
C SER A 42 -14.00 -6.56 -10.61
N ALA A 43 -14.05 -7.59 -9.76
CA ALA A 43 -15.28 -8.33 -9.47
C ALA A 43 -16.32 -7.45 -8.78
N ALA A 44 -15.92 -6.70 -7.75
CA ALA A 44 -16.78 -5.74 -7.05
C ALA A 44 -17.40 -4.69 -7.97
N ILE A 45 -16.61 -4.12 -8.88
CA ILE A 45 -17.09 -3.12 -9.85
C ILE A 45 -18.08 -3.73 -10.84
N ARG A 46 -17.87 -4.99 -11.26
CA ARG A 46 -18.77 -5.70 -12.19
C ARG A 46 -20.17 -5.92 -11.63
N GLU A 47 -20.35 -5.96 -10.32
CA GLU A 47 -21.66 -6.05 -9.69
C GLU A 47 -22.49 -4.76 -9.87
N ARG A 48 -21.88 -3.69 -10.38
CA ARG A 48 -22.49 -2.38 -10.62
C ARG A 48 -23.33 -1.87 -9.43
N PRO A 49 -22.75 -1.82 -8.21
CA PRO A 49 -23.45 -1.22 -7.08
C PRO A 49 -23.76 0.27 -7.36
N LYS A 50 -24.68 0.85 -6.58
CA LYS A 50 -24.88 2.31 -6.61
C LYS A 50 -23.56 3.01 -6.27
N GLN A 51 -23.36 4.23 -6.75
CA GLN A 51 -22.08 4.91 -6.62
C GLN A 51 -21.60 5.06 -5.17
N ASP A 52 -22.47 5.38 -4.23
CA ASP A 52 -22.11 5.49 -2.82
C ASP A 52 -21.72 4.13 -2.22
N ASP A 53 -22.46 3.07 -2.57
CA ASP A 53 -22.14 1.70 -2.16
C ASP A 53 -20.81 1.24 -2.78
N LEU A 54 -20.51 1.66 -4.02
CA LEU A 54 -19.25 1.37 -4.70
C LEU A 54 -18.07 2.03 -3.98
N ILE A 55 -18.21 3.28 -3.54
CA ILE A 55 -17.15 3.99 -2.82
C ILE A 55 -16.82 3.27 -1.52
N VAL A 56 -17.84 2.89 -0.74
CA VAL A 56 -17.65 2.16 0.54
C VAL A 56 -17.00 0.79 0.30
N LEU A 57 -17.45 0.07 -0.72
CA LEU A 57 -16.89 -1.22 -1.10
C LEU A 57 -15.42 -1.09 -1.54
N LEU A 58 -15.12 -0.13 -2.39
CA LEU A 58 -13.76 0.12 -2.86
C LEU A 58 -12.84 0.63 -1.77
N ASP A 59 -13.34 1.42 -0.81
CA ASP A 59 -12.56 1.83 0.35
C ASP A 59 -12.07 0.62 1.15
N THR A 60 -12.97 -0.33 1.43
CA THR A 60 -12.64 -1.58 2.12
C THR A 60 -11.66 -2.44 1.33
N LEU A 61 -11.90 -2.62 0.03
CA LEU A 61 -11.06 -3.48 -0.83
C LEU A 61 -9.68 -2.87 -1.09
N ILE A 62 -9.62 -1.56 -1.35
CA ILE A 62 -8.36 -0.88 -1.59
C ILE A 62 -7.57 -0.83 -0.29
N ASP A 63 -8.19 -0.55 0.87
CA ASP A 63 -7.46 -0.63 2.14
C ASP A 63 -6.85 -2.02 2.37
N LYS A 64 -7.60 -3.11 2.09
CA LYS A 64 -7.08 -4.48 2.21
C LYS A 64 -5.78 -4.71 1.40
N HIS A 65 -5.69 -4.16 0.19
CA HIS A 65 -4.58 -4.41 -0.75
C HIS A 65 -3.54 -3.29 -0.83
N PHE A 66 -3.82 -2.13 -0.25
CA PHE A 66 -3.01 -0.92 -0.39
C PHE A 66 -2.51 -0.43 0.97
N ALA A 67 -1.20 -0.23 1.11
CA ALA A 67 -0.55 0.17 2.35
C ALA A 67 -0.60 1.70 2.55
N PHE A 68 -1.80 2.25 2.76
CA PHE A 68 -1.99 3.71 2.90
C PHE A 68 -1.15 4.34 4.02
N ALA A 69 -0.85 3.60 5.09
CA ALA A 69 0.07 4.06 6.13
C ALA A 69 1.45 4.42 5.57
N THR A 70 2.03 3.54 4.74
CA THR A 70 3.31 3.80 4.08
C THR A 70 3.18 4.87 3.02
N THR A 71 2.14 4.81 2.19
CA THR A 71 1.91 5.80 1.12
C THR A 71 1.83 7.21 1.69
N THR A 72 1.02 7.41 2.73
CA THR A 72 0.84 8.70 3.41
C THR A 72 2.14 9.18 4.02
N ARG A 73 2.84 8.33 4.78
CA ARG A 73 4.12 8.68 5.40
C ARG A 73 5.16 9.09 4.37
N LEU A 74 5.26 8.39 3.24
CA LEU A 74 6.23 8.71 2.19
C LEU A 74 5.84 9.97 1.40
N ALA A 75 4.54 10.22 1.21
CA ALA A 75 4.02 11.42 0.59
C ALA A 75 4.24 12.66 1.47
N VAL A 76 4.06 12.56 2.79
CA VAL A 76 4.39 13.66 3.72
C VAL A 76 5.90 13.84 3.89
N GLY A 77 6.67 12.76 3.78
CA GLY A 77 8.12 12.81 3.86
C GLY A 77 8.66 13.09 5.27
N PRO A 78 9.82 13.76 5.41
CA PRO A 78 10.51 13.93 6.68
C PRO A 78 9.70 14.62 7.78
N SER A 79 8.73 15.46 7.41
CA SER A 79 7.85 16.14 8.36
C SER A 79 6.79 15.22 8.98
N TRP A 80 6.70 13.96 8.56
CA TRP A 80 5.82 12.98 9.21
C TRP A 80 6.10 12.85 10.71
N ARG A 81 7.35 13.05 11.13
CA ARG A 81 7.75 13.04 12.55
C ARG A 81 7.09 14.14 13.39
N ASP A 82 6.57 15.17 12.74
CA ASP A 82 5.92 16.30 13.40
C ASP A 82 4.43 16.01 13.67
N PHE A 83 3.89 14.89 13.16
CA PHE A 83 2.51 14.47 13.36
C PHE A 83 2.37 13.63 14.62
N SER A 84 1.42 13.99 15.49
CA SER A 84 0.95 13.10 16.57
C SER A 84 0.27 11.84 16.01
N GLU A 85 0.16 10.77 16.79
CA GLU A 85 -0.48 9.52 16.37
C GLU A 85 -1.92 9.71 15.85
N GLN A 86 -2.66 10.63 16.47
CA GLN A 86 -4.01 11.01 16.05
C GLN A 86 -4.00 11.71 14.68
N GLN A 87 -3.05 12.63 14.47
CA GLN A 87 -2.89 13.30 13.18
C GLN A 87 -2.39 12.34 12.10
N GLN A 88 -1.53 11.37 12.45
CA GLN A 88 -1.06 10.34 11.52
C GLN A 88 -2.24 9.48 11.05
N SER A 89 -3.03 8.97 11.99
CA SER A 89 -4.23 8.17 11.69
C SER A 89 -5.20 8.96 10.81
N ARG A 90 -5.47 10.23 11.16
CA ARG A 90 -6.35 11.09 10.39
C ARG A 90 -5.81 11.40 8.99
N ALA A 91 -4.51 11.62 8.84
CA ALA A 91 -3.89 11.84 7.54
C ALA A 91 -3.99 10.61 6.63
N ILE A 92 -3.83 9.40 7.20
CA ILE A 92 -3.94 8.14 6.46
C ILE A 92 -5.35 7.96 5.92
N GLU A 93 -6.35 8.14 6.77
CA GLU A 93 -7.77 8.07 6.40
C GLU A 93 -8.11 9.07 5.29
N LEU A 94 -7.81 10.35 5.52
CA LEU A 94 -8.13 11.41 4.57
C LEU A 94 -7.41 11.27 3.24
N PHE A 95 -6.13 10.90 3.26
CA PHE A 95 -5.38 10.74 2.03
C PHE A 95 -5.83 9.50 1.26
N GLY A 96 -6.11 8.39 1.94
CA GLY A 96 -6.68 7.19 1.33
C GLY A 96 -8.00 7.49 0.63
N GLY A 97 -8.94 8.13 1.34
CA GLY A 97 -10.22 8.55 0.78
C GLY A 97 -10.06 9.49 -0.42
N LEU A 98 -9.11 10.43 -0.38
CA LEU A 98 -8.82 11.33 -1.50
C LEU A 98 -8.33 10.56 -2.73
N VAL A 99 -7.42 9.60 -2.54
CA VAL A 99 -6.91 8.75 -3.64
C VAL A 99 -8.06 7.96 -4.24
N ILE A 100 -8.83 7.22 -3.43
CA ILE A 100 -9.95 6.40 -3.91
C ILE A 100 -10.93 7.27 -4.71
N ARG A 101 -11.34 8.41 -4.14
CA ARG A 101 -12.25 9.35 -4.80
C ARG A 101 -11.70 9.91 -6.11
N THR A 102 -10.40 10.18 -6.19
CA THR A 102 -9.77 10.75 -7.39
C THR A 102 -9.71 9.74 -8.55
N TYR A 103 -9.68 8.45 -8.25
CA TYR A 103 -9.46 7.39 -9.24
C TYR A 103 -10.65 6.45 -9.43
N VAL A 104 -11.66 6.43 -8.56
CA VAL A 104 -12.81 5.52 -8.62
C VAL A 104 -13.47 5.50 -10.00
N ASP A 105 -13.71 6.65 -10.61
CA ASP A 105 -14.34 6.72 -11.93
C ASP A 105 -13.50 6.03 -13.01
N ARG A 106 -12.17 6.14 -12.93
CA ARG A 106 -11.25 5.50 -13.88
C ARG A 106 -11.20 3.99 -13.67
N ILE A 107 -11.20 3.55 -12.40
CA ILE A 107 -11.21 2.13 -12.05
C ILE A 107 -12.56 1.52 -12.47
N ALA A 108 -13.66 2.26 -12.33
CA ALA A 108 -15.01 1.82 -12.68
C ALA A 108 -15.35 1.91 -14.19
N ALA A 109 -14.61 2.71 -14.95
CA ALA A 109 -14.87 2.94 -16.38
C ALA A 109 -14.71 1.68 -17.25
N ASP A 110 -13.77 0.80 -16.89
CA ASP A 110 -13.53 -0.44 -17.62
C ASP A 110 -13.44 -1.63 -16.66
N THR A 111 -14.44 -2.50 -16.75
CA THR A 111 -14.55 -3.70 -15.92
C THR A 111 -13.68 -4.87 -16.38
N ARG A 112 -13.02 -4.76 -17.55
CA ARG A 112 -12.18 -5.80 -18.13
C ARG A 112 -10.99 -5.21 -18.90
N PRO A 113 -10.08 -4.47 -18.23
CA PRO A 113 -8.82 -4.11 -18.87
C PRO A 113 -8.03 -5.36 -19.25
N GLU A 114 -7.34 -5.35 -20.38
CA GLU A 114 -6.32 -6.37 -20.65
C GLU A 114 -5.05 -5.98 -19.88
N ILE A 115 -4.67 -6.81 -18.91
CA ILE A 115 -3.50 -6.54 -18.06
C ILE A 115 -2.42 -7.58 -18.34
N ALA A 116 -1.21 -7.11 -18.65
CA ALA A 116 -0.03 -7.93 -18.78
C ALA A 116 0.98 -7.56 -17.68
N TYR A 117 1.19 -8.46 -16.73
CA TYR A 117 2.17 -8.30 -15.66
C TYR A 117 3.54 -8.81 -16.11
N GLY A 118 4.56 -7.97 -16.03
CA GLY A 118 5.96 -8.33 -16.27
C GLY A 118 6.59 -9.09 -15.10
N THR A 119 7.90 -9.29 -15.20
CA THR A 119 8.71 -9.96 -14.17
C THR A 119 8.82 -9.09 -12.93
N PRO A 120 8.48 -9.60 -11.72
CA PRO A 120 8.71 -8.88 -10.48
C PRO A 120 10.21 -8.64 -10.23
N VAL A 121 10.55 -7.45 -9.76
CA VAL A 121 11.93 -7.03 -9.45
C VAL A 121 12.00 -6.63 -7.99
N GLU A 122 12.81 -7.32 -7.19
CA GLU A 122 13.08 -6.89 -5.81
C GLU A 122 13.99 -5.66 -5.82
N ILE A 123 13.48 -4.53 -5.31
CA ILE A 123 14.22 -3.26 -5.26
C ILE A 123 14.96 -3.07 -3.94
N LYS A 124 14.51 -3.75 -2.88
CA LYS A 124 15.17 -3.91 -1.58
C LYS A 124 14.44 -5.00 -0.78
N PRO A 125 15.03 -5.54 0.30
CA PRO A 125 14.40 -6.59 1.09
C PRO A 125 12.94 -6.28 1.44
N GLY A 126 12.02 -7.15 0.97
CA GLY A 126 10.59 -7.01 1.22
C GLY A 126 9.90 -5.88 0.45
N ARG A 127 10.53 -5.34 -0.61
CA ARG A 127 9.88 -4.42 -1.55
C ARG A 127 10.17 -4.80 -2.99
N ILE A 128 9.10 -4.84 -3.79
CA ILE A 128 9.12 -5.33 -5.16
C ILE A 128 8.46 -4.31 -6.08
N GLU A 129 8.98 -4.18 -7.29
CA GLU A 129 8.34 -3.52 -8.43
C GLU A 129 7.78 -4.55 -9.40
N ILE A 130 6.55 -4.33 -9.88
CA ILE A 130 5.92 -5.16 -10.91
C ILE A 130 5.54 -4.25 -12.08
N PRO A 131 6.36 -4.20 -13.15
CA PRO A 131 6.01 -3.54 -14.39
C PRO A 131 4.76 -4.20 -14.98
N THR A 132 3.80 -3.40 -15.40
CA THR A 132 2.48 -3.85 -15.86
C THR A 132 2.03 -3.00 -17.04
N THR A 133 1.49 -3.64 -18.06
CA THR A 133 0.85 -2.97 -19.20
C THR A 133 -0.65 -3.12 -19.05
N VAL A 134 -1.39 -2.00 -19.02
CA VAL A 134 -2.85 -1.98 -18.90
C VAL A 134 -3.43 -1.44 -20.19
N LYS A 135 -4.26 -2.22 -20.90
CA LYS A 135 -5.00 -1.75 -22.06
C LYS A 135 -6.46 -1.57 -21.69
N THR A 136 -6.97 -0.37 -21.91
CA THR A 136 -8.36 0.00 -21.60
C THR A 136 -8.79 1.17 -22.49
N GLY A 137 -10.05 1.17 -22.93
CA GLY A 137 -10.59 2.26 -23.77
C GLY A 137 -9.82 2.49 -25.08
N GLY A 138 -9.18 1.45 -25.63
CA GLY A 138 -8.33 1.55 -26.82
C GLY A 138 -6.96 2.22 -26.60
N GLN A 139 -6.63 2.57 -25.37
CA GLN A 139 -5.33 3.11 -24.98
C GLN A 139 -4.51 2.05 -24.24
N THR A 140 -3.18 2.20 -24.29
CA THR A 140 -2.24 1.34 -23.55
C THR A 140 -1.48 2.21 -22.56
N TYR A 141 -1.45 1.78 -21.30
CA TYR A 141 -0.79 2.48 -20.21
C TYR A 141 0.33 1.62 -19.61
N ALA A 142 1.48 2.23 -19.37
CA ALA A 142 2.56 1.65 -18.59
C ALA A 142 2.35 1.99 -17.10
N VAL A 143 2.23 0.94 -16.29
CA VAL A 143 2.01 1.04 -14.85
C VAL A 143 3.07 0.23 -14.11
N ILE A 144 3.70 0.80 -13.08
CA ILE A 144 4.56 0.06 -12.16
C ILE A 144 3.89 0.06 -10.81
N TYR A 145 3.58 -1.14 -10.31
CA TYR A 145 3.12 -1.32 -8.93
C TYR A 145 4.32 -1.55 -8.03
N ARG A 146 4.44 -0.77 -6.96
CA ARG A 146 5.40 -1.03 -5.89
C ARG A 146 4.68 -1.66 -4.71
N LEU A 147 5.13 -2.86 -4.35
CA LEU A 147 4.59 -3.61 -3.22
C LEU A 147 5.60 -3.66 -2.09
N GLU A 148 5.09 -3.69 -0.87
CA GLU A 148 5.86 -4.00 0.33
C GLU A 148 5.24 -5.16 1.10
N LEU A 149 6.11 -5.92 1.76
CA LEU A 149 5.72 -7.03 2.59
C LEU A 149 5.49 -6.57 4.03
N GLU A 150 4.24 -6.65 4.47
CA GLU A 150 3.80 -6.40 5.84
C GLU A 150 4.01 -7.69 6.64
N ARG A 151 5.01 -7.69 7.54
CA ARG A 151 5.45 -8.88 8.31
C ARG A 151 4.94 -8.91 9.74
N ASP A 152 4.45 -7.78 10.23
CA ASP A 152 3.86 -7.58 11.56
C ASP A 152 2.41 -8.07 11.66
N VAL A 153 1.88 -8.64 10.57
CA VAL A 153 0.60 -9.34 10.51
C VAL A 153 0.80 -10.84 10.25
N ALA A 154 -0.12 -11.67 10.75
CA ALA A 154 -0.09 -13.11 10.58
C ALA A 154 -1.36 -13.58 9.83
N PRO A 155 -1.23 -14.15 8.61
CA PRO A 155 0.01 -14.34 7.84
C PRO A 155 0.56 -13.02 7.29
N ALA A 156 1.87 -12.98 7.01
CA ALA A 156 2.48 -11.86 6.31
C ALA A 156 1.83 -11.66 4.94
N ARG A 157 1.72 -10.42 4.47
CA ARG A 157 1.02 -10.09 3.21
C ARG A 157 1.72 -8.99 2.42
N TRP A 158 1.63 -9.08 1.11
CA TRP A 158 2.09 -8.04 0.19
C TRP A 158 1.00 -7.00 -0.03
N ARG A 159 1.34 -5.71 0.03
CA ARG A 159 0.42 -4.60 -0.23
C ARG A 159 1.07 -3.58 -1.14
N VAL A 160 0.29 -3.00 -2.05
CA VAL A 160 0.73 -1.90 -2.92
C VAL A 160 0.91 -0.65 -2.07
N TYR A 161 2.07 -0.01 -2.13
CA TYR A 161 2.29 1.26 -1.42
C TYR A 161 2.48 2.44 -2.38
N ASP A 162 2.80 2.20 -3.65
CA ASP A 162 2.93 3.23 -4.68
C ASP A 162 2.51 2.67 -6.04
N VAL A 163 1.97 3.56 -6.88
CA VAL A 163 1.61 3.26 -8.26
C VAL A 163 2.24 4.34 -9.13
N ILE A 164 3.02 3.93 -10.12
CA ILE A 164 3.61 4.81 -11.11
C ILE A 164 2.89 4.57 -12.42
N ALA A 165 2.11 5.54 -12.89
CA ALA A 165 1.42 5.47 -14.17
C ALA A 165 2.04 6.51 -15.11
N GLU A 166 2.43 6.08 -16.32
CA GLU A 166 3.07 6.98 -17.31
C GLU A 166 4.26 7.77 -16.73
N GLY A 167 5.06 7.10 -15.89
CA GLY A 167 6.22 7.69 -15.22
C GLY A 167 5.90 8.58 -14.01
N VAL A 168 4.63 8.79 -13.67
CA VAL A 168 4.21 9.63 -12.54
C VAL A 168 3.84 8.77 -11.33
N SER A 169 4.67 8.82 -10.29
CA SER A 169 4.41 8.18 -8.99
C SER A 169 3.32 8.91 -8.22
N LEU A 170 2.36 8.15 -7.68
CA LEU A 170 1.34 8.64 -6.76
C LEU A 170 1.98 9.35 -5.57
N ILE A 171 2.93 8.69 -4.90
CA ILE A 171 3.63 9.25 -3.75
C ILE A 171 4.36 10.54 -4.12
N ALA A 172 5.15 10.53 -5.20
CA ALA A 172 5.95 11.69 -5.58
C ALA A 172 5.06 12.89 -5.96
N ASN A 173 3.97 12.63 -6.67
CA ASN A 173 2.99 13.65 -7.06
C ASN A 173 2.36 14.33 -5.84
N TYR A 174 1.89 13.55 -4.87
CA TYR A 174 1.29 14.13 -3.66
C TYR A 174 2.32 14.77 -2.73
N ARG A 175 3.54 14.24 -2.68
CA ARG A 175 4.63 14.87 -1.94
C ARG A 175 4.94 16.29 -2.41
N ALA A 176 5.00 16.51 -3.72
CA ALA A 176 5.20 17.84 -4.27
C ALA A 176 4.11 18.84 -3.83
N GLN A 177 2.90 18.35 -3.55
CA GLN A 177 1.78 19.15 -3.05
C GLN A 177 1.80 19.30 -1.53
N PHE A 178 2.14 18.25 -0.78
CA PHE A 178 2.10 18.24 0.69
C PHE A 178 3.27 18.98 1.31
N ASP A 179 4.49 18.82 0.76
CA ASP A 179 5.72 19.44 1.28
C ASP A 179 5.56 20.95 1.54
N PRO A 180 5.06 21.79 0.61
CA PRO A 180 4.88 23.23 0.88
C PRO A 180 3.79 23.51 1.92
N ILE A 181 2.72 22.71 1.97
CA ILE A 181 1.62 22.89 2.93
C ILE A 181 2.12 22.61 4.35
N VAL A 182 2.80 21.48 4.55
CA VAL A 182 3.30 21.06 5.86
C VAL A 182 4.39 22.02 6.34
N LYS A 183 5.28 22.49 5.45
CA LYS A 183 6.28 23.51 5.81
C LYS A 183 5.67 24.84 6.24
N LYS A 184 4.55 25.24 5.65
CA LYS A 184 3.90 26.52 5.94
C LYS A 184 2.97 26.46 7.16
N SER A 185 2.19 25.39 7.27
CA SER A 185 1.04 25.32 8.18
C SER A 185 1.05 24.06 9.06
N GLY A 186 2.13 23.28 9.04
CA GLY A 186 2.30 22.09 9.84
C GLY A 186 1.29 20.97 9.50
N PRO A 187 1.21 19.94 10.36
CA PRO A 187 0.26 18.84 10.23
C PRO A 187 -1.19 19.31 10.12
N ALA A 188 -1.59 20.28 10.95
CA ALA A 188 -2.95 20.81 10.96
C ALA A 188 -3.36 21.40 9.60
N GLY A 189 -2.46 22.12 8.94
CA GLY A 189 -2.72 22.68 7.60
C GLY A 189 -2.91 21.61 6.53
N LEU A 190 -2.14 20.51 6.59
CA LEU A 190 -2.33 19.39 5.66
C LEU A 190 -3.68 18.72 5.87
N LEU A 191 -4.04 18.41 7.12
CA LEU A 191 -5.31 17.78 7.45
C LEU A 191 -6.50 18.63 6.97
N ALA A 192 -6.49 19.94 7.26
CA ALA A 192 -7.53 20.86 6.81
C ALA A 192 -7.62 20.91 5.27
N THR A 193 -6.49 20.84 4.57
CA THR A 193 -6.47 20.81 3.10
C THR A 193 -7.09 19.53 2.54
N LEU A 194 -6.76 18.37 3.14
CA LEU A 194 -7.33 17.09 2.72
C LEU A 194 -8.84 17.02 2.99
N GLU A 195 -9.29 17.52 4.14
CA GLU A 195 -10.70 17.63 4.49
C GLU A 195 -11.46 18.51 3.50
N ALA A 196 -10.91 19.68 3.14
CA ALA A 196 -11.51 20.55 2.14
C ALA A 196 -11.65 19.85 0.78
N LYS A 197 -10.62 19.14 0.31
CA LYS A 197 -10.66 18.38 -0.95
C LYS A 197 -11.70 17.26 -0.94
N LEU A 198 -11.95 16.66 0.21
CA LEU A 198 -13.00 15.66 0.38
C LEU A 198 -14.40 16.26 0.58
N ALA A 199 -14.52 17.54 0.91
CA ALA A 199 -15.80 18.23 0.99
C ALA A 199 -16.24 18.83 -0.36
N GLU A 200 -15.30 19.16 -1.25
CA GLU A 200 -15.61 19.61 -2.61
C GLU A 200 -16.47 18.56 -3.33
N PRO A 201 -17.52 18.92 -4.09
CA PRO A 201 -18.25 17.99 -4.94
C PRO A 201 -17.30 17.33 -5.94
N VAL A 202 -17.56 16.08 -6.36
CA VAL A 202 -16.78 15.49 -7.46
C VAL A 202 -17.01 16.40 -8.66
N ALA A 203 -15.98 17.16 -9.06
CA ALA A 203 -16.10 18.08 -10.19
C ALA A 203 -16.52 17.25 -11.40
N ALA A 204 -17.75 17.47 -11.88
CA ALA A 204 -18.19 16.96 -13.17
C ALA A 204 -17.17 17.44 -14.20
N LYS A 205 -16.30 16.53 -14.67
CA LYS A 205 -15.26 16.90 -15.62
C LYS A 205 -15.94 17.37 -16.89
N THR A 206 -15.80 18.67 -17.17
CA THR A 206 -15.97 19.23 -18.51
C THR A 206 -15.06 18.45 -19.45
N THR A 207 -15.68 17.65 -20.31
CA THR A 207 -15.03 17.06 -21.48
C THR A 207 -14.58 18.21 -22.38
N ASN A 208 -13.26 18.35 -22.58
CA ASN A 208 -12.71 19.01 -23.76
C ASN A 208 -12.14 17.92 -24.67
#